data_AF-A0AAQ6AQA3-F1
#
_entry.id   AF-A0AAQ6AQA3-F1
#
_cell.length_a   1.000
_cell.length_b   1.000
_cell.length_c   1.000
_cell.angle_alpha   90.00
_cell.angle_beta   90.00
_cell.angle_gamma   90.00
#
_symmetry.space_group_name_H-M   'P 1'
#
loop_
_entity.id
_entity.type
_entity.pdbx_description
1 polymer ?
#
loop_
_entity_poly.entity_id
_entity_poly.type
_entity_poly.pdbx_seq_one_letter_code
_entity_poly.pdbx_strand_id
1 'polypeptide(L)'
;MSSKAKTKKNTPSLERNIEDEDHASNKPASHDDADSMGVRSEDKLEIILKEIRDFRGDSNRQFADLKHEITKTNSRVDEVEKRIITTEDRVQMTEEVLTELVKQHVQLKQQLSDLQGRSRRKNIRIYGVPEQAEGSSPSTFLTFVEKLLRENLGIPPHKDLQIERAHRAFGPRPPAHGKPRSIVVRFQSYRTKDEILQAAWQKKGLMFNNSKVSLDHDYAPDVLARRREYGAIRRILKEKDIRFKTLFPARLRVFFKEETKTYDTPEDAASDLADRGLPVSRAVRTDADTLLGKLRQHTWTSVPTRRTKGFKEKLQAFRWSQAENTDT
;
A
#
# COMPACT_ATOMS: atom_id res chain seq x y z
N MET A 1 -25.04 20.87 -11.28
CA MET A 1 -25.58 20.17 -12.47
C MET A 1 -25.09 18.74 -12.41
N SER A 2 -25.95 17.82 -11.98
CA SER A 2 -25.61 16.43 -11.65
C SER A 2 -26.59 15.53 -12.40
N SER A 3 -26.08 14.62 -13.23
CA SER A 3 -26.89 13.67 -14.00
C SER A 3 -26.48 12.25 -13.61
N LYS A 4 -27.32 11.60 -12.80
CA LYS A 4 -27.25 10.17 -12.48
C LYS A 4 -28.05 9.37 -13.52
N ALA A 5 -27.40 8.44 -14.21
CA ALA A 5 -28.08 7.44 -15.03
C ALA A 5 -28.54 6.26 -14.15
N LYS A 6 -29.82 5.91 -14.26
CA LYS A 6 -30.47 4.76 -13.60
C LYS A 6 -30.39 3.53 -14.50
N THR A 7 -29.93 2.40 -13.97
CA THR A 7 -30.05 1.09 -14.61
C THR A 7 -31.07 0.25 -13.84
N LYS A 8 -32.12 -0.19 -14.55
CA LYS A 8 -33.22 -1.02 -14.03
C LYS A 8 -32.74 -2.44 -13.72
N LYS A 9 -33.06 -2.95 -12.53
CA LYS A 9 -33.07 -4.38 -12.18
C LYS A 9 -34.51 -4.90 -12.37
N ASN A 10 -34.68 -5.98 -13.11
CA ASN A 10 -35.92 -6.76 -13.16
C ASN A 10 -35.69 -8.10 -12.47
N THR A 11 -36.50 -8.36 -11.44
CA THR A 11 -36.73 -9.65 -10.77
C THR A 11 -38.18 -10.05 -11.06
N PRO A 12 -38.50 -11.33 -11.37
CA PRO A 12 -39.89 -11.79 -11.32
C PRO A 12 -40.15 -12.54 -10.00
N SER A 13 -41.15 -12.08 -9.26
CA SER A 13 -41.72 -12.72 -8.07
C SER A 13 -42.80 -13.72 -8.51
N LEU A 14 -42.82 -14.90 -7.89
CA LEU A 14 -43.96 -15.83 -7.92
C LEU A 14 -45.12 -15.25 -7.11
N GLU A 15 -46.31 -15.16 -7.68
CA GLU A 15 -47.56 -15.19 -6.92
C GLU A 15 -48.58 -16.13 -7.60
N ARG A 16 -49.18 -16.98 -6.77
CA ARG A 16 -50.27 -17.92 -7.06
C ARG A 16 -51.58 -17.16 -6.97
N ASN A 17 -52.51 -17.38 -7.90
CA ASN A 17 -53.92 -17.03 -7.71
C ASN A 17 -54.78 -18.29 -7.69
N ILE A 18 -55.46 -18.47 -6.55
CA ILE A 18 -56.60 -19.34 -6.31
C ILE A 18 -57.79 -18.39 -6.29
N GLU A 19 -58.81 -18.62 -7.12
CA GLU A 19 -60.14 -18.04 -6.92
C GLU A 19 -61.19 -19.11 -7.20
N ASP A 20 -61.89 -19.48 -6.13
CA ASP A 20 -63.18 -20.17 -6.09
C ASP A 20 -64.30 -19.12 -6.24
N GLU A 21 -65.37 -19.44 -6.98
CA GLU A 21 -66.77 -19.49 -6.50
C GLU A 21 -67.80 -19.45 -7.65
N ASP A 22 -68.51 -20.57 -7.77
CA ASP A 22 -69.95 -20.77 -7.93
C ASP A 22 -70.88 -19.58 -8.29
N HIS A 23 -71.74 -19.81 -9.30
CA HIS A 23 -73.18 -19.69 -9.08
C HIS A 23 -74.02 -20.54 -10.05
N ALA A 24 -75.08 -21.10 -9.48
CA ALA A 24 -75.96 -22.14 -10.00
C ALA A 24 -77.09 -21.62 -10.90
N SER A 25 -77.62 -22.49 -11.76
CA SER A 25 -79.05 -22.50 -12.09
C SER A 25 -79.55 -23.94 -12.26
N ASN A 26 -80.72 -24.20 -11.70
CA ASN A 26 -81.36 -25.49 -11.48
C ASN A 26 -82.72 -25.46 -12.20
N LYS A 27 -83.02 -26.40 -13.13
CA LYS A 27 -84.06 -27.47 -13.09
C LYS A 27 -84.80 -27.57 -14.45
N PRO A 28 -85.59 -28.62 -14.74
CA PRO A 28 -85.67 -29.95 -14.12
C PRO A 28 -85.66 -31.13 -15.14
N ALA A 29 -85.77 -32.33 -14.54
CA ALA A 29 -85.65 -33.67 -15.08
C ALA A 29 -86.83 -34.24 -15.91
N SER A 30 -86.48 -35.27 -16.71
CA SER A 30 -87.25 -36.48 -17.06
C SER A 30 -86.18 -37.54 -17.39
N HIS A 31 -85.82 -38.49 -16.52
CA HIS A 31 -86.47 -39.77 -16.16
C HIS A 31 -86.69 -40.73 -17.33
N ASP A 32 -86.41 -42.00 -17.03
CA ASP A 32 -86.35 -43.22 -17.86
C ASP A 32 -84.96 -43.40 -18.52
N ASP A 33 -84.17 -44.45 -18.32
CA ASP A 33 -84.45 -45.82 -17.86
C ASP A 33 -83.22 -46.46 -17.19
N ALA A 34 -83.52 -47.52 -16.44
CA ALA A 34 -82.62 -48.42 -15.74
C ALA A 34 -81.56 -49.09 -16.64
N ASP A 35 -80.37 -49.37 -16.10
CA ASP A 35 -80.04 -50.74 -15.69
C ASP A 35 -78.75 -50.79 -14.84
N SER A 36 -78.79 -51.71 -13.89
CA SER A 36 -77.77 -52.21 -13.00
C SER A 36 -76.58 -52.81 -13.75
N MET A 37 -75.35 -52.69 -13.21
CA MET A 37 -74.52 -53.83 -12.79
C MET A 37 -73.10 -53.38 -12.40
N GLY A 38 -72.59 -53.98 -11.33
CA GLY A 38 -71.36 -53.60 -10.67
C GLY A 38 -70.11 -53.66 -11.55
N VAL A 39 -69.27 -52.63 -11.41
CA VAL A 39 -67.92 -52.56 -11.97
C VAL A 39 -67.15 -53.79 -11.52
N ARG A 40 -66.88 -54.69 -12.47
CA ARG A 40 -66.16 -55.94 -12.24
C ARG A 40 -64.72 -55.59 -11.85
N SER A 41 -64.13 -56.38 -10.95
CA SER A 41 -62.76 -56.18 -10.45
C SER A 41 -61.69 -56.09 -11.56
N GLU A 42 -62.00 -56.60 -12.76
CA GLU A 42 -61.19 -56.51 -13.98
C GLU A 42 -61.07 -55.07 -14.51
N ASP A 43 -62.15 -54.28 -14.51
CA ASP A 43 -62.13 -52.89 -14.99
C ASP A 43 -61.27 -51.98 -14.09
N LYS A 44 -61.26 -52.27 -12.78
CA LYS A 44 -60.40 -51.56 -11.82
C LYS A 44 -58.91 -51.87 -12.05
N LEU A 45 -58.58 -53.11 -12.40
CA LEU A 45 -57.22 -53.52 -12.74
C LEU A 45 -56.72 -52.84 -14.03
N GLU A 46 -57.59 -52.71 -15.04
CA GLU A 46 -57.24 -52.00 -16.28
C GLU A 46 -56.96 -50.51 -16.04
N ILE A 47 -57.74 -49.85 -15.19
CA ILE A 47 -57.52 -48.45 -14.80
C ILE A 47 -56.17 -48.29 -14.08
N ILE A 48 -55.86 -49.18 -13.13
CA ILE A 48 -54.58 -49.15 -12.40
C ILE A 48 -53.39 -49.38 -13.35
N LEU A 49 -53.52 -50.32 -14.31
CA LEU A 49 -52.46 -50.57 -15.30
C LEU A 49 -52.25 -49.38 -16.24
N LYS A 50 -53.31 -48.65 -16.58
CA LYS A 50 -53.25 -47.41 -17.35
C LYS A 50 -52.56 -46.31 -16.55
N GLU A 51 -52.93 -46.10 -15.28
CA GLU A 51 -52.28 -45.13 -14.39
C GLU A 51 -50.80 -45.43 -14.17
N ILE A 52 -50.41 -46.70 -14.00
CA ILE A 52 -49.00 -47.10 -13.90
C ILE A 52 -48.24 -46.80 -15.19
N ARG A 53 -48.87 -47.01 -16.36
CA ARG A 53 -48.26 -46.70 -17.66
C ARG A 53 -48.10 -45.20 -17.85
N ASP A 54 -49.09 -44.42 -17.48
CA ASP A 54 -49.08 -42.96 -17.56
C ASP A 54 -48.04 -42.39 -16.58
N PHE A 55 -48.01 -42.87 -15.33
CA PHE A 55 -46.97 -42.52 -14.34
C PHE A 55 -45.57 -42.86 -14.82
N ARG A 56 -45.37 -44.04 -15.44
CA ARG A 56 -44.09 -44.43 -16.02
C ARG A 56 -43.71 -43.53 -17.19
N GLY A 57 -44.68 -43.12 -18.00
CA GLY A 57 -44.51 -42.15 -19.08
C GLY A 57 -44.07 -40.79 -18.56
N ASP A 58 -44.76 -40.26 -17.55
CA ASP A 58 -44.45 -38.97 -16.94
C ASP A 58 -43.13 -38.99 -16.17
N SER A 59 -42.84 -40.08 -15.44
CA SER A 59 -41.53 -40.29 -14.81
C SER A 59 -40.41 -40.29 -15.84
N ASN A 60 -40.58 -41.00 -16.98
CA ASN A 60 -39.58 -41.01 -18.05
C ASN A 60 -39.37 -39.62 -18.67
N ARG A 61 -40.43 -38.82 -18.83
CA ARG A 61 -40.34 -37.43 -19.29
C ARG A 61 -39.56 -36.57 -18.30
N GLN A 62 -39.91 -36.64 -17.00
CA GLN A 62 -39.19 -35.93 -15.94
C GLN A 62 -37.72 -36.34 -15.87
N PHE A 63 -37.39 -37.63 -16.00
CA PHE A 63 -36.00 -38.09 -16.05
C PHE A 63 -35.25 -37.57 -17.28
N ALA A 64 -35.90 -37.46 -18.42
CA ALA A 64 -35.31 -36.89 -19.63
C ALA A 64 -35.02 -35.39 -19.46
N ASP A 65 -35.95 -34.64 -18.86
CA ASP A 65 -35.79 -33.21 -18.56
C ASP A 65 -34.66 -32.99 -17.54
N LEU A 66 -34.63 -33.76 -16.46
CA LEU A 66 -33.53 -33.72 -15.48
C LEU A 66 -32.18 -34.03 -16.11
N LYS A 67 -32.11 -35.04 -16.99
CA LYS A 67 -30.89 -35.37 -17.72
C LYS A 67 -30.45 -34.20 -18.60
N HIS A 68 -31.39 -33.54 -19.28
CA HIS A 68 -31.10 -32.37 -20.09
C HIS A 68 -30.56 -31.21 -19.23
N GLU A 69 -31.21 -30.89 -18.10
CA GLU A 69 -30.75 -29.86 -17.18
C GLU A 69 -29.37 -30.15 -16.58
N ILE A 70 -29.09 -31.42 -16.23
CA ILE A 70 -27.76 -31.85 -15.77
C ILE A 70 -26.71 -31.62 -16.86
N THR A 71 -26.98 -32.01 -18.11
CA THR A 71 -26.02 -31.78 -19.22
C THR A 71 -25.76 -30.30 -19.46
N LYS A 72 -26.80 -29.47 -19.40
CA LYS A 72 -26.69 -28.01 -19.53
C LYS A 72 -25.93 -27.37 -18.36
N THR A 73 -26.13 -27.89 -17.15
CA THR A 73 -25.41 -27.43 -15.97
C THR A 73 -23.94 -27.80 -16.06
N ASN A 74 -23.61 -29.04 -16.47
CA ASN A 74 -22.24 -29.47 -16.68
C ASN A 74 -21.53 -28.61 -17.73
N SER A 75 -22.17 -28.31 -18.87
CA SER A 75 -21.55 -27.44 -19.88
C SER A 75 -21.27 -26.01 -19.36
N ARG A 76 -22.15 -25.48 -18.49
CA ARG A 76 -21.94 -24.17 -17.84
C ARG A 76 -20.80 -24.24 -16.83
N VAL A 77 -20.68 -25.34 -16.08
CA VAL A 77 -19.57 -25.56 -15.15
C VAL A 77 -18.25 -25.63 -15.90
N ASP A 78 -18.16 -26.39 -17.00
CA ASP A 78 -16.96 -26.48 -17.84
C ASP A 78 -16.51 -25.11 -18.38
N GLU A 79 -17.46 -24.25 -18.75
CA GLU A 79 -17.17 -22.89 -19.21
C GLU A 79 -16.62 -22.02 -18.06
N VAL A 80 -17.25 -22.09 -16.89
CA VAL A 80 -16.80 -21.37 -15.69
C VAL A 80 -15.40 -21.82 -15.28
N GLU A 81 -15.13 -23.13 -15.29
CA GLU A 81 -13.80 -23.69 -14.98
C GLU A 81 -12.73 -23.16 -15.93
N LYS A 82 -12.99 -23.14 -17.25
CA LYS A 82 -12.06 -22.55 -18.23
C LYS A 82 -11.82 -21.06 -18.00
N ARG A 83 -12.89 -20.31 -17.67
CA ARG A 83 -12.78 -18.88 -17.34
C ARG A 83 -12.02 -18.63 -16.04
N ILE A 84 -12.14 -19.53 -15.06
CA ILE A 84 -11.38 -19.46 -13.80
C ILE A 84 -9.89 -19.68 -14.09
N ILE A 85 -9.53 -20.75 -14.80
CA ILE A 85 -8.12 -21.05 -15.14
C ILE A 85 -7.47 -19.87 -15.88
N THR A 86 -8.15 -19.35 -16.91
CA THR A 86 -7.61 -18.20 -17.67
C THR A 86 -7.51 -16.92 -16.83
N THR A 87 -8.37 -16.75 -15.83
CA THR A 87 -8.29 -15.62 -14.90
C THR A 87 -7.16 -15.81 -13.89
N GLU A 88 -6.98 -17.02 -13.37
CA GLU A 88 -5.88 -17.39 -12.47
C GLU A 88 -4.51 -17.18 -13.14
N ASP A 89 -4.33 -17.65 -14.38
CA ASP A 89 -3.09 -17.45 -15.14
C ASP A 89 -2.77 -15.96 -15.33
N ARG A 90 -3.81 -15.14 -15.61
CA ARG A 90 -3.67 -13.69 -15.76
C ARG A 90 -3.30 -13.03 -14.44
N VAL A 91 -3.92 -13.44 -13.33
CA VAL A 91 -3.62 -12.91 -11.99
C VAL A 91 -2.18 -13.21 -11.65
N GLN A 92 -1.72 -14.45 -11.84
CA GLN A 92 -0.32 -14.82 -11.58
C GLN A 92 0.66 -13.97 -12.41
N MET A 93 0.41 -13.82 -13.72
CA MET A 93 1.26 -12.99 -14.57
C MET A 93 1.30 -11.52 -14.10
N THR A 94 0.15 -10.98 -13.67
CA THR A 94 0.11 -9.60 -13.14
C THR A 94 0.85 -9.45 -11.82
N GLU A 95 0.80 -10.46 -10.95
CA GLU A 95 1.53 -10.48 -9.67
C GLU A 95 3.04 -10.53 -9.88
N GLU A 96 3.51 -11.31 -10.85
CA GLU A 96 4.92 -11.39 -11.24
C GLU A 96 5.43 -10.04 -11.77
N VAL A 97 4.70 -9.43 -12.72
CA VAL A 97 5.03 -8.12 -13.27
C VAL A 97 5.00 -7.03 -12.19
N LEU A 98 4.01 -7.05 -11.30
CA LEU A 98 3.90 -6.10 -10.21
C LEU A 98 5.06 -6.23 -9.22
N THR A 99 5.47 -7.45 -8.91
CA THR A 99 6.63 -7.71 -8.05
C THR A 99 7.90 -7.12 -8.65
N GLU A 100 8.10 -7.30 -9.96
CA GLU A 100 9.27 -6.75 -10.66
C GLU A 100 9.23 -5.22 -10.73
N LEU A 101 8.06 -4.63 -11.01
CA LEU A 101 7.87 -3.17 -10.99
C LEU A 101 8.16 -2.57 -9.62
N VAL A 102 7.74 -3.21 -8.52
CA VAL A 102 8.04 -2.72 -7.17
C VAL A 102 9.55 -2.73 -6.90
N LYS A 103 10.27 -3.78 -7.32
CA LYS A 103 11.74 -3.82 -7.20
C LYS A 103 12.41 -2.68 -7.98
N GLN A 104 12.01 -2.49 -9.25
CA GLN A 104 12.53 -1.42 -10.08
C GLN A 104 12.23 -0.05 -9.49
N HIS A 105 11.04 0.16 -8.94
CA HIS A 105 10.66 1.40 -8.27
C HIS A 105 11.54 1.69 -7.05
N VAL A 106 11.84 0.68 -6.22
CA VAL A 106 12.78 0.85 -5.09
C VAL A 106 14.18 1.22 -5.58
N GLN A 107 14.67 0.56 -6.62
CA GLN A 107 15.99 0.84 -7.20
C GLN A 107 16.07 2.27 -7.77
N LEU A 108 15.09 2.69 -8.56
CA LEU A 108 15.01 4.04 -9.12
C LEU A 108 14.95 5.10 -8.02
N LYS A 109 14.16 4.86 -6.97
CA LYS A 109 14.08 5.77 -5.82
C LYS A 109 15.43 5.90 -5.12
N GLN A 110 16.17 4.81 -4.97
CA GLN A 110 17.51 4.81 -4.38
C GLN A 110 18.52 5.55 -5.26
N GLN A 111 18.49 5.35 -6.57
CA GLN A 111 19.33 6.08 -7.53
C GLN A 111 19.04 7.59 -7.53
N LEU A 112 17.76 7.97 -7.49
CA LEU A 112 17.35 9.37 -7.41
C LEU A 112 17.86 10.03 -6.12
N SER A 113 17.77 9.34 -4.99
CA SER A 113 18.31 9.80 -3.70
C SER A 113 19.83 10.03 -3.78
N ASP A 114 20.58 9.11 -4.38
CA ASP A 114 22.04 9.22 -4.55
C ASP A 114 22.40 10.41 -5.46
N LEU A 115 21.74 10.56 -6.61
CA LEU A 115 21.96 11.68 -7.53
C LEU A 115 21.67 13.03 -6.87
N GLN A 116 20.56 13.14 -6.14
CA GLN A 116 20.24 14.35 -5.38
C GLN A 116 21.29 14.61 -4.29
N GLY A 117 21.74 13.58 -3.58
CA GLY A 117 22.79 13.67 -2.57
C GLY A 117 24.11 14.19 -3.15
N ARG A 118 24.57 13.63 -4.27
CA ARG A 118 25.80 14.07 -4.96
C ARG A 118 25.70 15.51 -5.44
N SER A 119 24.57 15.89 -6.03
CA SER A 119 24.33 17.25 -6.52
C SER A 119 24.38 18.29 -5.38
N ARG A 120 23.84 17.94 -4.21
CA ARG A 120 23.76 18.84 -3.04
C ARG A 120 24.95 18.75 -2.09
N ARG A 121 25.93 17.86 -2.33
CA ARG A 121 27.06 17.61 -1.41
C ARG A 121 27.88 18.86 -1.09
N LYS A 122 27.99 19.79 -2.04
CA LYS A 122 28.71 21.07 -1.89
C LYS A 122 27.80 22.22 -1.40
N ASN A 123 26.57 21.92 -1.02
CA ASN A 123 25.61 22.92 -0.58
C ASN A 123 25.48 22.93 0.95
N ILE A 124 25.23 24.12 1.51
CA ILE A 124 24.71 24.28 2.87
C ILE A 124 23.36 24.99 2.81
N ARG A 125 22.63 24.89 3.91
CA ARG A 125 21.36 25.55 4.11
C ARG A 125 21.40 26.42 5.35
N ILE A 126 21.12 27.70 5.16
CA ILE A 126 21.06 28.71 6.21
C ILE A 126 19.59 28.95 6.54
N TYR A 127 19.22 28.86 7.82
CA TYR A 127 17.87 29.10 8.32
C TYR A 127 17.86 30.31 9.25
N GLY A 128 16.71 30.99 9.34
CA GLY A 128 16.49 32.06 10.32
C GLY A 128 16.87 33.47 9.86
N VAL A 129 17.26 33.64 8.58
CA VAL A 129 17.53 34.96 8.00
C VAL A 129 16.22 35.61 7.55
N PRO A 130 15.83 36.80 8.09
CA PRO A 130 14.61 37.51 7.70
C PRO A 130 14.52 37.73 6.19
N GLU A 131 13.34 37.60 5.60
CA GLU A 131 13.13 37.85 4.16
C GLU A 131 13.54 39.28 3.79
N GLN A 132 14.14 39.46 2.60
CA GLN A 132 14.61 40.75 2.05
C GLN A 132 15.85 41.37 2.73
N ALA A 133 16.44 40.74 3.74
CA ALA A 133 17.69 41.22 4.35
C ALA A 133 18.89 41.20 3.37
N GLU A 134 18.82 40.34 2.36
CA GLU A 134 19.84 40.08 1.35
C GLU A 134 19.96 41.14 0.23
N GLY A 135 18.98 42.05 0.09
CA GLY A 135 18.85 42.92 -1.07
C GLY A 135 18.23 42.24 -2.31
N SER A 136 17.97 43.03 -3.35
CA SER A 136 17.20 42.58 -4.53
C SER A 136 18.06 41.98 -5.65
N SER A 137 19.37 42.23 -5.69
CA SER A 137 20.23 41.79 -6.80
C SER A 137 21.05 40.53 -6.45
N PRO A 138 21.38 39.66 -7.43
CA PRO A 138 22.20 38.47 -7.18
C PRO A 138 23.59 38.79 -6.63
N SER A 139 24.22 39.89 -7.07
CA SER A 139 25.52 40.31 -6.56
C SER A 139 25.43 40.76 -5.10
N THR A 140 24.37 41.50 -4.73
CA THR A 140 24.11 41.86 -3.32
C THR A 140 23.83 40.63 -2.46
N PHE A 141 23.20 39.60 -3.04
CA PHE A 141 22.91 38.37 -2.32
C PHE A 141 24.19 37.61 -1.95
N LEU A 142 25.13 37.49 -2.89
CA LEU A 142 26.41 36.81 -2.64
C LEU A 142 27.24 37.57 -1.60
N THR A 143 27.37 38.89 -1.74
CA THR A 143 28.11 39.71 -0.77
C THR A 143 27.45 39.69 0.61
N PHE A 144 26.13 39.65 0.67
CA PHE A 144 25.39 39.46 1.92
C PHE A 144 25.72 38.13 2.59
N VAL A 145 25.66 37.01 1.87
CA VAL A 145 25.97 35.69 2.42
C VAL A 145 27.42 35.63 2.89
N GLU A 146 28.34 36.16 2.11
CA GLU A 146 29.74 36.21 2.47
C GLU A 146 29.97 37.03 3.75
N LYS A 147 29.39 38.23 3.85
CA LYS A 147 29.43 39.06 5.06
C LYS A 147 28.85 38.33 6.27
N LEU A 148 27.66 37.73 6.11
CA LEU A 148 26.98 36.97 7.14
C LEU A 148 27.88 35.85 7.69
N LEU A 149 28.51 35.06 6.81
CA LEU A 149 29.40 33.97 7.20
C LEU A 149 30.67 34.49 7.87
N ARG A 150 31.30 35.54 7.33
CA ARG A 150 32.55 36.10 7.88
C ARG A 150 32.36 36.66 9.28
N GLU A 151 31.35 37.52 9.47
CA GLU A 151 31.04 38.13 10.78
C GLU A 151 30.67 37.07 11.82
N ASN A 152 29.88 36.08 11.41
CA ASN A 152 29.42 35.06 12.33
C ASN A 152 30.46 33.99 12.62
N LEU A 153 31.42 33.71 11.73
CA LEU A 153 32.37 32.61 11.92
C LEU A 153 33.80 33.07 12.18
N GLY A 154 34.07 34.38 12.18
CA GLY A 154 35.42 34.91 12.39
C GLY A 154 36.37 34.53 11.27
N ILE A 155 35.87 34.41 10.04
CA ILE A 155 36.66 33.98 8.89
C ILE A 155 37.56 35.14 8.45
N PRO A 156 38.89 34.94 8.29
CA PRO A 156 39.81 35.99 7.88
C PRO A 156 39.42 36.59 6.53
N PRO A 157 39.58 37.92 6.32
CA PRO A 157 39.14 38.60 5.11
C PRO A 157 39.84 38.09 3.84
N HIS A 158 41.09 37.63 3.95
CA HIS A 158 41.88 37.08 2.85
C HIS A 158 41.48 35.65 2.43
N LYS A 159 40.73 34.92 3.27
CA LYS A 159 40.29 33.56 2.92
C LYS A 159 39.15 33.65 1.91
N ASP A 160 39.37 33.15 0.70
CA ASP A 160 38.34 33.02 -0.31
C ASP A 160 37.35 31.90 0.07
N LEU A 161 36.06 32.23 0.12
CA LEU A 161 35.00 31.26 0.41
C LEU A 161 34.58 30.45 -0.81
N GLN A 162 34.94 30.88 -2.02
CA GLN A 162 34.62 30.18 -3.28
C GLN A 162 33.13 29.82 -3.39
N ILE A 163 32.26 30.79 -3.11
CA ILE A 163 30.80 30.62 -3.24
C ILE A 163 30.45 30.72 -4.73
N GLU A 164 29.92 29.64 -5.29
CA GLU A 164 29.48 29.57 -6.70
C GLU A 164 28.12 30.23 -6.88
N ARG A 165 27.18 29.97 -5.96
CA ARG A 165 25.81 30.46 -6.05
C ARG A 165 25.16 30.53 -4.68
N ALA A 166 24.35 31.54 -4.43
CA ALA A 166 23.47 31.61 -3.28
C ALA A 166 22.09 32.13 -3.70
N HIS A 167 21.04 31.56 -3.12
CA HIS A 167 19.65 31.94 -3.39
C HIS A 167 18.74 31.47 -2.25
N ARG A 168 17.58 32.10 -2.10
CA ARG A 168 16.52 31.53 -1.26
C ARG A 168 15.94 30.27 -1.88
N ALA A 169 15.50 29.36 -1.01
CA ALA A 169 14.77 28.18 -1.43
C ALA A 169 13.54 28.58 -2.26
N PHE A 170 13.31 27.85 -3.34
CA PHE A 170 12.16 28.05 -4.20
C PHE A 170 10.86 27.82 -3.43
N GLY A 171 9.84 28.62 -3.75
CA GLY A 171 8.53 28.60 -3.10
C GLY A 171 7.99 30.01 -2.88
N PRO A 172 6.68 30.14 -2.65
CA PRO A 172 6.05 31.43 -2.39
C PRO A 172 6.64 32.05 -1.12
N ARG A 173 6.70 33.38 -1.10
CA ARG A 173 7.14 34.12 0.09
C ARG A 173 6.15 33.84 1.24
N PRO A 174 6.64 33.48 2.43
CA PRO A 174 5.76 33.31 3.59
C PRO A 174 5.13 34.66 4.01
N PRO A 175 4.01 34.64 4.74
CA PRO A 175 3.44 35.83 5.37
C PRO A 175 4.44 36.53 6.30
N ALA A 176 4.19 37.80 6.66
CA ALA A 176 5.10 38.62 7.47
C ALA A 176 5.56 37.96 8.79
N HIS A 177 4.69 37.17 9.43
CA HIS A 177 4.99 36.42 10.67
C HIS A 177 5.33 34.94 10.44
N GLY A 178 5.43 34.50 9.18
CA GLY A 178 5.80 33.15 8.83
C GLY A 178 7.30 32.90 9.00
N LYS A 179 7.67 31.62 9.10
CA LYS A 179 9.09 31.24 9.13
C LYS A 179 9.76 31.61 7.80
N PRO A 180 10.88 32.37 7.81
CA PRO A 180 11.54 32.78 6.58
C PRO A 180 12.07 31.58 5.79
N ARG A 181 12.10 31.68 4.47
CA ARG A 181 12.66 30.63 3.61
C ARG A 181 14.15 30.50 3.87
N SER A 182 14.64 29.28 3.89
CA SER A 182 16.07 29.01 4.00
C SER A 182 16.84 29.52 2.79
N ILE A 183 18.09 29.91 2.98
CA ILE A 183 19.03 30.23 1.91
C ILE A 183 19.85 28.98 1.58
N VAL A 184 19.97 28.64 0.30
CA VAL A 184 20.82 27.57 -0.21
C VAL A 184 22.08 28.21 -0.78
N VAL A 185 23.23 27.80 -0.27
CA VAL A 185 24.55 28.29 -0.69
C VAL A 185 25.35 27.12 -1.24
N ARG A 186 25.85 27.25 -2.47
CA ARG A 186 26.68 26.27 -3.14
C ARG A 186 28.12 26.76 -3.19
N PHE A 187 29.04 25.92 -2.74
CA PHE A 187 30.47 26.15 -2.81
C PHE A 187 31.10 25.42 -3.99
N GLN A 188 32.21 25.94 -4.50
CA GLN A 188 33.01 25.24 -5.52
C GLN A 188 33.70 24.00 -4.95
N SER A 189 34.16 24.08 -3.68
CA SER A 189 34.88 23.01 -2.98
C SER A 189 34.07 22.42 -1.83
N TYR A 190 34.04 21.08 -1.76
CA TYR A 190 33.46 20.36 -0.62
C TYR A 190 34.20 20.64 0.69
N ARG A 191 35.53 20.84 0.64
CA ARG A 191 36.36 21.07 1.82
C ARG A 191 36.00 22.40 2.49
N THR A 192 35.94 23.47 1.70
CA THR A 192 35.55 24.80 2.16
C THR A 192 34.16 24.78 2.80
N LYS A 193 33.21 24.11 2.15
CA LYS A 193 31.86 23.90 2.68
C LYS A 193 31.86 23.19 4.04
N ASP A 194 32.65 22.13 4.21
CA ASP A 194 32.70 21.34 5.43
C ASP A 194 33.37 22.11 6.57
N GLU A 195 34.46 22.84 6.29
CA GLU A 195 35.13 23.73 7.25
C GLU A 195 34.17 24.81 7.80
N ILE A 196 33.43 25.48 6.92
CA ILE A 196 32.44 26.51 7.30
C ILE A 196 31.36 25.89 8.20
N LEU A 197 30.89 24.70 7.86
CA LEU A 197 29.84 24.04 8.60
C LEU A 197 30.31 23.56 9.98
N GLN A 198 31.54 23.04 10.08
CA GLN A 198 32.15 22.68 11.36
C GLN A 198 32.35 23.91 12.25
N ALA A 199 32.86 25.02 11.70
CA ALA A 199 33.00 26.27 12.44
C ALA A 199 31.65 26.76 12.99
N ALA A 200 30.59 26.67 12.18
CA ALA A 200 29.24 27.04 12.61
C ALA A 200 28.70 26.15 13.75
N TRP A 201 28.95 24.84 13.69
CA TRP A 201 28.52 23.90 14.72
C TRP A 201 29.32 24.03 16.03
N GLN A 202 30.60 24.39 15.95
CA GLN A 202 31.45 24.65 17.12
C GLN A 202 31.04 25.91 17.87
N LYS A 203 30.70 26.99 17.15
CA LYS A 203 30.33 28.28 17.77
C LYS A 203 28.99 28.25 18.53
N LYS A 204 28.11 27.28 18.24
CA LYS A 204 26.81 27.06 18.94
C LYS A 204 25.98 28.34 19.18
N GLY A 205 25.59 29.03 18.11
CA GLY A 205 24.63 30.14 18.19
C GLY A 205 25.03 31.32 17.30
N LEU A 206 24.59 31.27 16.04
CA LEU A 206 24.79 32.38 15.11
C LEU A 206 23.59 33.33 15.22
N MET A 207 23.87 34.63 15.15
CA MET A 207 22.86 35.67 15.32
C MET A 207 22.99 36.66 14.18
N PHE A 208 21.85 37.07 13.64
CA PHE A 208 21.76 38.13 12.63
C PHE A 208 20.56 39.00 12.93
N ASN A 209 20.76 40.29 13.19
CA ASN A 209 19.69 41.24 13.55
C ASN A 209 18.73 40.68 14.61
N ASN A 210 19.27 40.20 15.74
CA ASN A 210 18.54 39.55 16.83
C ASN A 210 17.81 38.25 16.48
N SER A 211 17.94 37.75 15.25
CA SER A 211 17.38 36.47 14.81
C SER A 211 18.41 35.37 14.90
N LYS A 212 18.01 34.22 15.46
CA LYS A 212 18.87 33.04 15.53
C LYS A 212 19.03 32.42 14.16
N VAL A 213 20.28 32.33 13.71
CA VAL A 213 20.67 31.70 12.45
C VAL A 213 21.24 30.32 12.72
N SER A 214 20.89 29.35 11.89
CA SER A 214 21.44 27.99 11.96
C SER A 214 21.87 27.51 10.58
N LEU A 215 23.04 26.84 10.53
CA LEU A 215 23.60 26.24 9.33
C LEU A 215 23.52 24.72 9.43
N ASP A 216 23.09 24.08 8.34
CA ASP A 216 23.09 22.63 8.21
C ASP A 216 23.42 22.22 6.76
N HIS A 217 23.59 20.93 6.54
CA HIS A 217 23.65 20.31 5.23
C HIS A 217 22.35 20.54 4.43
N ASP A 218 22.46 20.75 3.12
CA ASP A 218 21.31 20.67 2.22
C ASP A 218 21.07 19.21 1.80
N TYR A 219 20.45 18.42 2.67
CA TYR A 219 20.07 17.04 2.33
C TYR A 219 18.83 16.99 1.43
N ALA A 220 18.73 15.91 0.66
CA ALA A 220 17.53 15.59 -0.10
C ALA A 220 16.32 15.35 0.85
N PRO A 221 15.08 15.66 0.42
CA PRO A 221 13.90 15.54 1.27
C PRO A 221 13.67 14.13 1.87
N ASP A 222 13.96 13.09 1.09
CA ASP A 222 13.87 11.69 1.50
C ASP A 222 14.90 11.34 2.59
N VAL A 223 16.12 11.87 2.46
CA VAL A 223 17.18 11.72 3.46
C VAL A 223 16.81 12.45 4.75
N LEU A 224 16.24 13.65 4.64
CA LEU A 224 15.73 14.38 5.80
C LEU A 224 14.59 13.64 6.50
N ALA A 225 13.67 13.04 5.75
CA ALA A 225 12.59 12.23 6.31
C ALA A 225 13.15 11.05 7.11
N ARG A 226 14.04 10.25 6.51
CA ARG A 226 14.71 9.13 7.21
C ARG A 226 15.48 9.57 8.45
N ARG A 227 16.19 10.71 8.39
CA ARG A 227 16.90 11.27 9.57
C ARG A 227 15.96 11.71 10.69
N ARG A 228 14.73 12.12 10.38
CA ARG A 228 13.72 12.47 11.39
C ARG A 228 13.18 11.25 12.12
N GLU A 229 13.15 10.08 11.47
CA GLU A 229 12.71 8.82 12.10
C GLU A 229 13.59 8.47 13.31
N TYR A 230 14.91 8.72 13.23
CA TYR A 230 15.82 8.60 14.38
C TYR A 230 15.65 9.68 15.46
N GLY A 231 14.67 10.58 15.35
CA GLY A 231 14.51 11.73 16.25
C GLY A 231 14.33 11.34 17.72
N ALA A 232 13.45 10.37 17.98
CA ALA A 232 13.20 9.87 19.35
C ALA A 232 14.46 9.19 19.94
N ILE A 233 15.11 8.35 19.15
CA ILE A 233 16.35 7.65 19.54
C ILE A 233 17.45 8.65 19.87
N ARG A 234 17.67 9.66 19.02
CA ARG A 234 18.68 10.70 19.25
C ARG A 234 18.42 11.51 20.51
N ARG A 235 17.14 11.74 20.86
CA ARG A 235 16.77 12.42 22.12
C ARG A 235 17.23 11.61 23.33
N ILE A 236 16.93 10.31 23.34
CA ILE A 236 17.32 9.40 24.43
C ILE A 236 18.84 9.26 24.53
N LEU A 237 19.54 9.10 23.41
CA LEU A 237 21.00 9.03 23.39
C LEU A 237 21.63 10.32 23.95
N LYS A 238 21.03 11.48 23.67
CA LYS A 238 21.47 12.77 24.22
C LYS A 238 21.19 12.89 25.71
N GLU A 239 20.04 12.43 26.19
CA GLU A 239 19.69 12.39 27.62
C GLU A 239 20.63 11.50 28.43
N LYS A 240 21.14 10.43 27.81
CA LYS A 240 22.07 9.47 28.43
C LYS A 240 23.55 9.81 28.18
N ASP A 241 23.83 10.98 27.59
CA ASP A 241 25.17 11.45 27.22
C ASP A 241 25.99 10.43 26.39
N ILE A 242 25.31 9.65 25.54
CA ILE A 242 25.95 8.70 24.64
C ILE A 242 26.31 9.43 23.35
N ARG A 243 27.59 9.35 22.95
CA ARG A 243 28.05 9.96 21.69
C ARG A 243 27.47 9.22 20.50
N PHE A 244 26.92 9.95 19.55
CA PHE A 244 26.42 9.40 18.30
C PHE A 244 26.72 10.31 17.10
N LYS A 245 26.69 9.75 15.90
CA LYS A 245 26.82 10.46 14.62
C LYS A 245 25.78 9.93 13.64
N THR A 246 25.12 10.84 12.91
CA THR A 246 24.20 10.48 11.83
C THR A 246 24.93 10.58 10.48
N LEU A 247 25.31 9.43 9.93
CA LEU A 247 26.03 9.33 8.67
C LEU A 247 25.09 9.54 7.48
N PHE A 248 25.64 10.01 6.37
CA PHE A 248 24.92 10.04 5.10
C PHE A 248 24.72 8.61 4.57
N PRO A 249 23.55 8.26 3.99
CA PRO A 249 22.35 9.09 3.87
C PRO A 249 21.63 9.29 5.21
N ALA A 250 21.24 8.21 5.91
CA ALA A 250 20.54 8.29 7.19
C ALA A 250 20.84 7.06 8.05
N ARG A 251 22.13 6.86 8.39
CA ARG A 251 22.57 5.75 9.25
C ARG A 251 22.98 6.28 10.61
N LEU A 252 22.59 5.62 11.69
CA LEU A 252 22.94 6.06 13.05
C LEU A 252 24.14 5.28 13.55
N ARG A 253 25.26 5.94 13.78
CA ARG A 253 26.43 5.37 14.44
C ARG A 253 26.44 5.79 15.90
N VAL A 254 26.43 4.82 16.81
CA VAL A 254 26.46 5.04 18.26
C VAL A 254 27.78 4.52 18.81
N PHE A 255 28.44 5.33 19.63
CA PHE A 255 29.70 5.00 20.29
C PHE A 255 29.39 4.57 21.73
N PHE A 256 29.28 3.27 21.95
CA PHE A 256 29.17 2.70 23.28
C PHE A 256 30.55 2.64 23.95
N LYS A 257 30.59 2.27 25.23
CA LYS A 257 31.85 2.13 25.98
C LYS A 257 32.74 1.02 25.42
N GLU A 258 32.13 -0.08 24.97
CA GLU A 258 32.85 -1.28 24.51
C GLU A 258 32.95 -1.38 22.99
N GLU A 259 32.00 -0.82 22.25
CA GLU A 259 31.95 -0.94 20.80
C GLU A 259 31.33 0.27 20.09
N THR A 260 31.58 0.36 18.78
CA THR A 260 30.91 1.32 17.91
C THR A 260 29.99 0.58 16.95
N LYS A 261 28.67 0.74 17.11
CA LYS A 261 27.67 0.07 16.26
C LYS A 261 27.02 1.06 15.30
N THR A 262 26.79 0.63 14.07
CA THR A 262 26.10 1.43 13.04
C THR A 262 24.80 0.74 12.65
N TYR A 263 23.70 1.48 12.72
CA TYR A 263 22.36 1.04 12.36
C TYR A 263 21.91 1.66 11.05
N ASP A 264 21.34 0.82 10.19
CA ASP A 264 20.81 1.25 8.89
C ASP A 264 19.34 1.67 8.99
N THR A 265 18.61 1.07 9.92
CA THR A 265 17.20 1.38 10.19
C THR A 265 16.98 1.87 11.63
N PRO A 266 15.97 2.72 11.87
CA PRO A 266 15.59 3.14 13.21
C PRO A 266 15.04 1.97 14.04
N GLU A 267 14.44 0.96 13.41
CA GLU A 267 13.92 -0.24 14.06
C GLU A 267 15.06 -1.10 14.65
N ASP A 268 16.11 -1.36 13.87
CA ASP A 268 17.30 -2.10 14.34
C ASP A 268 17.96 -1.37 15.51
N ALA A 269 18.06 -0.04 15.39
CA ALA A 269 18.58 0.80 16.46
C ALA A 269 17.68 0.73 17.71
N ALA A 270 16.36 0.77 17.54
CA ALA A 270 15.43 0.72 18.66
C ALA A 270 15.47 -0.62 19.39
N SER A 271 15.53 -1.75 18.66
CA SER A 271 15.63 -3.07 19.27
C SER A 271 16.94 -3.20 20.06
N ASP A 272 18.09 -2.89 19.45
CA ASP A 272 19.39 -3.05 20.12
C ASP A 272 19.52 -2.14 21.35
N LEU A 273 19.01 -0.91 21.27
CA LEU A 273 19.03 0.01 22.41
C LEU A 273 18.08 -0.44 23.53
N ALA A 274 16.92 -1.00 23.19
CA ALA A 274 16.01 -1.59 24.18
C ALA A 274 16.63 -2.81 24.88
N ASP A 275 17.31 -3.68 24.13
CA ASP A 275 18.02 -4.84 24.67
C ASP A 275 19.17 -4.41 25.61
N ARG A 276 19.74 -3.21 25.40
CA ARG A 276 20.72 -2.57 26.31
C ARG A 276 20.09 -1.80 27.48
N GLY A 277 18.77 -1.89 27.67
CA GLY A 277 18.07 -1.24 28.79
C GLY A 277 17.82 0.25 28.62
N LEU A 278 17.90 0.79 27.40
CA LEU A 278 17.52 2.18 27.13
C LEU A 278 16.00 2.28 26.88
N PRO A 279 15.34 3.37 27.32
CA PRO A 279 13.88 3.52 27.23
C PRO A 279 13.42 3.88 25.81
N VAL A 280 13.67 3.00 24.84
CA VAL A 280 13.25 3.18 23.44
C VAL A 280 12.01 2.33 23.18
N SER A 281 10.96 2.93 22.60
CA SER A 281 9.80 2.20 22.13
C SER A 281 10.21 1.29 20.97
N ARG A 282 9.98 -0.01 21.09
CA ARG A 282 10.25 -0.98 20.03
C ARG A 282 9.26 -0.73 18.89
N ALA A 283 9.66 0.09 17.91
CA ALA A 283 8.91 0.23 16.67
C ALA A 283 9.29 -0.98 15.80
N VAL A 284 8.36 -1.90 15.61
CA VAL A 284 8.55 -3.04 14.70
C VAL A 284 7.79 -2.71 13.43
N ARG A 285 8.50 -2.32 12.37
CA ARG A 285 7.95 -2.46 11.02
C ARG A 285 8.15 -3.91 10.62
N THR A 286 7.06 -4.64 10.49
CA THR A 286 7.12 -6.02 10.04
C THR A 286 7.30 -6.03 8.52
N ASP A 287 7.88 -7.09 7.94
CA ASP A 287 8.01 -7.19 6.47
C ASP A 287 6.66 -7.00 5.77
N ALA A 288 5.57 -7.40 6.42
CA ALA A 288 4.18 -7.14 6.04
C ALA A 288 3.85 -5.67 5.76
N ASP A 289 4.55 -4.72 6.37
CA ASP A 289 4.31 -3.28 6.18
C ASP A 289 4.99 -2.74 4.91
N THR A 290 5.96 -3.47 4.36
CA THR A 290 6.62 -3.13 3.11
C THR A 290 5.71 -3.44 1.94
N LEU A 291 5.73 -2.63 0.87
CA LEU A 291 4.92 -2.88 -0.33
C LEU A 291 5.11 -4.30 -0.90
N LEU A 292 6.35 -4.81 -0.86
CA LEU A 292 6.65 -6.19 -1.24
C LEU A 292 6.07 -7.22 -0.27
N GLY A 293 6.03 -6.95 1.03
CA GLY A 293 5.43 -7.85 2.00
C GLY A 293 3.91 -7.86 1.90
N LYS A 294 3.27 -6.70 1.71
CA LYS A 294 1.84 -6.60 1.39
C LYS A 294 1.51 -7.37 0.12
N LEU A 295 2.34 -7.20 -0.92
CA LEU A 295 2.18 -7.95 -2.15
C LEU A 295 2.28 -9.46 -1.88
N ARG A 296 3.34 -9.90 -1.19
CA ARG A 296 3.53 -11.32 -0.83
C ARG A 296 2.40 -11.92 0.00
N GLN A 297 1.77 -11.14 0.88
CA GLN A 297 0.62 -11.58 1.67
C GLN A 297 -0.63 -11.84 0.83
N HIS A 298 -0.75 -11.16 -0.31
CA HIS A 298 -1.92 -11.23 -1.19
C HIS A 298 -1.67 -11.99 -2.49
N THR A 299 -0.42 -12.42 -2.76
CA THR A 299 -0.06 -13.19 -3.94
C THR A 299 -0.20 -14.69 -3.74
N TRP A 300 -0.53 -15.39 -4.82
CA TRP A 300 -0.59 -16.84 -4.83
C TRP A 300 0.81 -17.45 -4.78
N THR A 301 1.05 -18.37 -3.85
CA THR A 301 2.28 -19.17 -3.83
C THR A 301 2.12 -20.40 -4.72
N SER A 302 2.89 -20.48 -5.80
CA SER A 302 2.94 -21.67 -6.64
C SER A 302 3.67 -22.81 -5.92
N VAL A 303 3.02 -23.96 -5.76
CA VAL A 303 3.69 -25.20 -5.37
C VAL A 303 4.37 -25.77 -6.62
N PRO A 304 5.68 -26.11 -6.57
CA PRO A 304 6.37 -26.65 -7.73
C PRO A 304 5.65 -27.92 -8.21
N THR A 305 5.12 -27.85 -9.42
CA THR A 305 4.37 -28.93 -10.05
C THR A 305 5.29 -30.11 -10.34
N ARG A 306 5.26 -31.12 -9.45
CA ARG A 306 5.72 -32.46 -9.83
C ARG A 306 4.81 -32.92 -10.95
N ARG A 307 5.35 -33.08 -12.16
CA ARG A 307 4.62 -33.59 -13.33
C ARG A 307 3.83 -34.84 -12.92
N THR A 308 2.50 -34.77 -12.82
CA THR A 308 1.54 -35.83 -13.24
C THR A 308 0.07 -35.46 -12.96
N LYS A 309 -0.75 -35.76 -13.98
CA LYS A 309 -2.17 -36.21 -14.03
C LYS A 309 -3.28 -35.51 -13.23
N GLY A 310 -4.37 -35.22 -13.97
CA GLY A 310 -5.76 -35.26 -13.48
C GLY A 310 -6.30 -34.02 -12.77
N PHE A 311 -7.30 -33.37 -13.37
CA PHE A 311 -8.02 -32.20 -12.83
C PHE A 311 -8.59 -32.41 -11.41
N LYS A 312 -8.95 -33.66 -11.04
CA LYS A 312 -9.51 -33.98 -9.71
C LYS A 312 -8.51 -33.86 -8.55
N GLU A 313 -7.20 -33.96 -8.79
CA GLU A 313 -6.18 -33.80 -7.74
C GLU A 313 -5.72 -32.34 -7.59
N LYS A 314 -5.93 -31.49 -8.61
CA LYS A 314 -5.60 -30.05 -8.54
C LYS A 314 -6.38 -29.33 -7.45
N LEU A 315 -7.65 -29.65 -7.26
CA LEU A 315 -8.49 -29.05 -6.22
C LEU A 315 -8.06 -29.45 -4.79
N GLN A 316 -7.37 -30.58 -4.61
CA GLN A 316 -6.87 -31.01 -3.29
C GLN A 316 -5.53 -30.35 -2.91
N ALA A 317 -4.78 -29.82 -3.88
CA ALA A 317 -3.52 -29.12 -3.63
C ALA A 317 -3.70 -27.67 -3.11
N PHE A 318 -4.93 -27.13 -3.19
CA PHE A 318 -5.28 -25.80 -2.66
C PHE A 318 -5.91 -25.92 -1.26
N ARG A 319 -5.10 -26.27 -0.25
CA ARG A 319 -5.51 -26.12 1.15
C ARG A 319 -4.99 -24.78 1.69
N TRP A 320 -5.90 -24.00 2.27
CA TRP A 320 -5.61 -22.78 3.03
C TRP A 320 -4.48 -23.02 4.04
N SER A 321 -3.47 -22.15 4.07
CA SER A 321 -2.44 -22.08 5.11
C SER A 321 -2.93 -21.38 6.39
N GLN A 322 -4.20 -21.59 6.77
CA GLN A 322 -4.70 -21.26 8.10
C GLN A 322 -5.20 -22.53 8.79
N ALA A 323 -4.29 -23.46 9.05
CA ALA A 323 -4.49 -24.55 10.00
C ALA A 323 -3.13 -25.20 10.34
N GLU A 324 -2.20 -24.43 10.86
CA GLU A 324 -1.05 -24.94 11.63
C GLU A 324 -0.49 -23.79 12.48
N ASN A 325 -1.33 -23.31 13.40
CA ASN A 325 -0.92 -22.60 14.60
C ASN A 325 -2.06 -22.69 15.64
N THR A 326 -2.37 -23.93 16.01
CA THR A 326 -3.10 -24.28 17.23
C THR A 326 -2.63 -25.66 17.65
N ASP A 327 -2.12 -25.72 18.88
CA ASP A 327 -1.83 -26.89 19.73
C ASP A 327 -0.52 -27.66 19.48
N THR A 328 0.58 -27.19 20.06
CA THR A 328 1.10 -27.68 21.37
C THR A 328 2.30 -26.86 21.85
#